data_AF-A0AB37DDI0-F1
#
_entry.id   AF-A0AB37DDI0-F1
#
_cell.length_a   1.000
_cell.length_b   1.000
_cell.length_c   1.000
_cell.angle_alpha   90.00
_cell.angle_beta   90.00
_cell.angle_gamma   90.00
#
_symmetry.space_group_name_H-M   'P 1'
#
loop_
_entity.id
_entity.type
_entity.pdbx_description
1 polymer ?
#
loop_
_entity_poly.entity_id
_entity_poly.type
_entity_poly.pdbx_seq_one_letter_code
_entity_poly.pdbx_strand_id
1 'polypeptide(L)'
;MSSHLIEIDGKYPWGVSPLGFGAITLTWKILVLIWWLFSSLFGHGSLMLSLLIAVIPEAGLALYEFHRNNKYGWIITPVNNTMHTARLIQESKPLYRTIFGYNKIARAPLFYLDNWKNGDYLLTFEPHGCPNANVDLLPILQRELLEYEVIPTGSIAKQYIIRKRRNRGRVIMSEDFD
;
A
#
# COMPACT_ATOMS: atom_id res chain seq x y z
N MET A 1 -12.35 13.65 -10.42
CA MET A 1 -11.52 12.70 -9.67
C MET A 1 -10.46 13.51 -8.95
N SER A 2 -10.58 13.70 -7.64
CA SER A 2 -9.50 14.27 -6.83
C SER A 2 -8.33 13.29 -6.89
N SER A 3 -7.18 13.70 -7.42
CA SER A 3 -6.00 12.82 -7.42
C SER A 3 -5.43 12.78 -6.00
N HIS A 4 -5.75 11.73 -5.26
CA HIS A 4 -5.10 11.47 -3.97
C HIS A 4 -3.60 11.25 -4.17
N LEU A 5 -2.77 11.68 -3.22
CA LEU A 5 -1.31 11.48 -3.28
C LEU A 5 -0.95 10.00 -3.22
N ILE A 6 -1.66 9.28 -2.36
CA ILE A 6 -1.59 7.84 -2.21
C ILE A 6 -2.87 7.31 -1.59
N GLU A 7 -3.26 6.13 -2.07
CA GLU A 7 -4.28 5.28 -1.48
C GLU A 7 -3.60 4.13 -0.73
N ILE A 8 -4.00 3.93 0.52
CA ILE A 8 -3.54 2.86 1.39
C ILE A 8 -4.73 1.93 1.61
N ASP A 9 -4.85 0.95 0.72
CA ASP A 9 -5.88 -0.08 0.80
C ASP A 9 -5.44 -1.19 1.75
N GLY A 10 -6.14 -1.32 2.89
CA GLY A 10 -5.88 -2.41 3.83
C GLY A 10 -6.22 -3.80 3.26
N LYS A 11 -7.00 -3.89 2.18
CA LYS A 11 -7.34 -5.16 1.50
C LYS A 11 -6.22 -5.63 0.57
N TYR A 12 -5.51 -4.68 -0.04
CA TYR A 12 -4.36 -4.92 -0.91
C TYR A 12 -3.14 -4.18 -0.34
N PRO A 13 -2.47 -4.73 0.70
CA PRO A 13 -1.36 -4.05 1.37
C PRO A 13 -0.20 -3.68 0.42
N TRP A 14 -0.05 -4.45 -0.67
CA TRP A 14 0.95 -4.25 -1.72
C TRP A 14 0.50 -3.23 -2.78
N GLY A 15 -0.70 -2.64 -2.64
CA GLY A 15 -1.30 -1.70 -3.60
C GLY A 15 -1.85 -2.36 -4.88
N VAL A 16 -1.63 -3.67 -5.04
CA VAL A 16 -2.02 -4.42 -6.24
C VAL A 16 -2.88 -5.62 -5.86
N SER A 17 -3.95 -5.84 -6.61
CA SER A 17 -4.81 -7.02 -6.43
C SER A 17 -4.06 -8.31 -6.82
N PRO A 18 -3.98 -9.32 -5.94
CA PRO A 18 -3.34 -10.60 -6.23
C PRO A 18 -3.90 -11.29 -7.47
N LEU A 19 -5.22 -11.23 -7.65
CA LEU A 19 -5.88 -11.87 -8.80
C LEU A 19 -5.57 -11.13 -10.10
N GLY A 20 -5.61 -9.79 -10.06
CA GLY A 20 -5.28 -8.96 -11.22
C GLY A 20 -3.84 -9.17 -11.67
N PHE A 21 -2.90 -9.12 -10.72
CA PHE A 21 -1.49 -9.37 -11.00
C PHE A 21 -1.25 -10.82 -11.48
N GLY A 22 -1.89 -11.80 -10.85
CA GLY A 22 -1.83 -13.20 -11.27
C GLY A 22 -2.29 -13.42 -12.71
N ALA A 23 -3.38 -12.76 -13.13
CA ALA A 23 -3.87 -12.84 -14.51
C ALA A 23 -2.90 -12.18 -15.51
N ILE A 24 -2.37 -10.99 -15.19
CA ILE A 24 -1.41 -10.26 -16.04
C ILE A 24 -0.13 -11.08 -16.20
N THR A 25 0.45 -11.56 -15.09
CA THR A 25 1.69 -12.36 -15.09
C THR A 25 1.53 -13.65 -15.86
N LEU A 26 0.42 -14.38 -15.66
CA LEU A 26 0.15 -15.61 -16.39
C LEU A 26 0.01 -15.36 -17.90
N THR A 27 -0.76 -14.34 -18.28
CA THR A 27 -0.97 -13.96 -19.68
C THR A 27 0.36 -13.60 -20.34
N TRP A 28 1.18 -12.79 -19.66
CA TRP A 28 2.53 -12.43 -20.11
C TRP A 28 3.40 -13.66 -20.34
N LYS A 29 3.46 -14.57 -19.37
CA LYS A 29 4.26 -15.79 -19.46
C LYS A 29 3.82 -16.70 -20.61
N ILE A 30 2.51 -16.81 -20.86
CA ILE A 30 1.98 -17.56 -22.01
C ILE A 30 2.46 -16.92 -23.32
N LEU A 31 2.38 -15.59 -23.45
CA LEU A 31 2.85 -14.89 -24.65
C LEU A 31 4.36 -15.07 -24.87
N VAL A 32 5.16 -14.97 -23.82
CA VAL A 32 6.61 -15.19 -23.87
C VAL A 32 6.93 -16.64 -24.26
N LEU A 33 6.19 -17.61 -23.74
CA LEU A 33 6.34 -19.03 -24.09
C LEU A 33 6.01 -19.27 -25.57
N ILE A 34 4.89 -18.73 -26.05
CA ILE A 34 4.50 -18.84 -27.46
C ILE A 34 5.56 -18.23 -28.36
N TRP A 35 6.03 -17.02 -28.03
CA TRP A 35 7.10 -16.35 -28.76
C TRP A 35 8.38 -17.18 -28.79
N TRP A 36 8.80 -17.73 -27.65
CA TRP A 36 9.96 -18.60 -27.54
C TRP A 36 9.82 -19.84 -28.43
N LEU A 37 8.67 -20.53 -28.39
CA LEU A 37 8.41 -21.71 -29.23
C LEU A 37 8.52 -21.38 -30.71
N PHE A 38 7.87 -20.29 -31.17
CA PHE A 38 7.99 -19.85 -32.56
C PHE A 38 9.43 -19.51 -32.93
N SER A 39 10.12 -18.71 -32.12
CA SER A 39 11.53 -18.36 -32.37
C SER A 39 12.45 -19.59 -32.42
N SER A 40 12.17 -20.60 -31.58
CA SER A 40 12.90 -21.86 -31.59
C SER A 40 12.67 -22.67 -32.88
N LEU A 41 11.47 -22.64 -33.46
CA LEU A 41 11.18 -23.30 -34.74
C LEU A 41 11.99 -22.70 -35.90
N PHE A 42 12.30 -21.40 -35.84
CA PHE A 42 13.14 -20.71 -36.83
C PHE A 42 14.64 -20.75 -36.50
N GLY A 43 15.06 -21.49 -35.47
CA GLY A 43 16.47 -21.65 -35.10
C GLY A 43 17.09 -20.45 -34.36
N HIS A 44 16.27 -19.49 -33.91
CA HIS A 44 16.72 -18.28 -33.21
C HIS A 44 16.31 -18.24 -31.71
N GLY A 45 15.67 -19.30 -31.22
CA GLY A 45 15.14 -19.37 -29.86
C GLY A 45 16.24 -19.42 -28.79
N SER A 46 16.25 -18.44 -27.90
CA SER A 46 17.07 -18.45 -26.68
C SER A 46 16.17 -18.60 -25.46
N LEU A 47 16.22 -19.76 -24.80
CA LEU A 47 15.45 -20.02 -23.58
C LEU A 47 15.80 -19.03 -22.47
N MET A 48 17.09 -18.71 -22.32
CA MET A 48 17.55 -17.78 -21.26
C MET A 48 16.94 -16.39 -21.46
N LEU A 49 17.00 -15.86 -22.69
CA LEU A 49 16.43 -14.54 -23.00
C LEU A 49 14.92 -14.52 -22.75
N SER A 50 14.20 -15.59 -23.10
CA SER A 50 12.78 -15.73 -22.81
C SER A 50 12.50 -15.78 -21.30
N LEU A 51 13.31 -16.46 -20.50
CA LEU A 51 13.17 -16.47 -19.05
C LEU A 51 13.40 -15.07 -18.44
N LEU A 52 14.38 -14.31 -18.93
CA LEU A 52 14.60 -12.93 -18.48
C LEU A 52 13.40 -12.04 -18.78
N ILE A 53 12.84 -12.15 -19.99
CA ILE A 53 11.64 -11.39 -20.39
C ILE A 53 10.43 -11.83 -19.56
N ALA A 54 10.33 -13.11 -19.19
CA ALA A 54 9.23 -13.63 -18.39
C ALA A 54 9.14 -13.04 -16.97
N VAL A 55 10.25 -12.50 -16.43
CA VAL A 55 10.34 -11.91 -15.07
C VAL A 55 10.00 -10.40 -15.05
N ILE A 56 9.78 -9.77 -16.22
CA ILE A 56 9.50 -8.33 -16.32
C ILE A 56 8.31 -7.88 -15.44
N PRO A 57 7.15 -8.58 -15.40
CA PRO A 57 6.04 -8.18 -14.54
C PRO A 57 6.40 -8.15 -13.05
N GLU A 58 7.14 -9.14 -12.56
CA GLU A 58 7.61 -9.22 -11.18
C GLU A 58 8.62 -8.12 -10.86
N ALA A 59 9.55 -7.83 -11.77
CA ALA A 59 10.48 -6.71 -11.63
C ALA A 59 9.73 -5.37 -11.60
N GLY A 60 8.69 -5.21 -12.42
CA GLY A 60 7.84 -4.03 -12.43
C GLY A 60 7.10 -3.82 -11.12
N LEU A 61 6.54 -4.89 -10.54
CA LEU A 61 5.92 -4.85 -9.21
C LEU A 61 6.93 -4.46 -8.12
N ALA A 62 8.10 -5.08 -8.11
CA ALA A 62 9.15 -4.77 -7.15
C ALA A 62 9.60 -3.30 -7.22
N LEU A 63 9.76 -2.76 -8.44
CA LEU A 63 10.08 -1.34 -8.65
C LEU A 63 8.94 -0.42 -8.19
N TYR A 64 7.70 -0.77 -8.47
CA TYR A 64 6.52 -0.03 -8.00
C TYR A 64 6.49 0.03 -6.47
N GLU A 65 6.67 -1.09 -5.79
CA GLU A 65 6.70 -1.16 -4.33
C GLU A 65 7.87 -0.40 -3.73
N PHE A 66 9.06 -0.54 -4.32
CA PHE A 66 10.23 0.21 -3.92
C PHE A 66 9.97 1.71 -4.00
N HIS A 67 9.42 2.19 -5.12
CA HIS A 67 9.09 3.60 -5.30
C HIS A 67 8.01 4.06 -4.31
N ARG A 68 6.93 3.30 -4.15
CA ARG A 68 5.82 3.58 -3.24
C ARG A 68 6.30 3.68 -1.79
N ASN A 69 7.10 2.72 -1.34
CA ASN A 69 7.61 2.69 0.03
C ASN A 69 8.69 3.76 0.26
N ASN A 70 9.54 4.04 -0.73
CA ASN A 70 10.53 5.11 -0.58
C ASN A 70 9.87 6.50 -0.45
N LYS A 71 8.79 6.74 -1.20
CA LYS A 71 8.10 8.04 -1.19
C LYS A 71 7.09 8.21 -0.05
N TYR A 72 6.37 7.13 0.30
CA TYR A 72 5.23 7.18 1.22
C TYR A 72 5.32 6.16 2.37
N GLY A 73 6.43 5.44 2.52
CA GLY A 73 6.60 4.45 3.59
C GLY A 73 6.43 5.03 4.99
N TRP A 74 6.78 6.31 5.17
CA TRP A 74 6.58 7.06 6.41
C TRP A 74 5.12 7.13 6.87
N ILE A 75 4.14 6.97 5.97
CA ILE A 75 2.71 6.94 6.31
C ILE A 75 2.09 5.56 6.10
N ILE A 76 2.51 4.81 5.08
CA ILE A 76 1.99 3.48 4.79
C ILE A 76 2.18 2.54 5.98
N THR A 77 3.39 2.49 6.55
CA THR A 77 3.69 1.58 7.66
C THR A 77 2.91 1.93 8.92
N PRO A 78 2.89 3.18 9.40
CA PRO A 78 2.06 3.59 10.54
C PRO A 78 0.57 3.33 10.36
N VAL A 79 0.02 3.59 9.18
CA VAL A 79 -1.40 3.35 8.88
C VAL A 79 -1.70 1.84 8.86
N ASN A 80 -0.82 1.01 8.27
CA ASN A 80 -0.95 -0.44 8.32
C ASN A 80 -0.93 -0.96 9.76
N ASN A 81 0.02 -0.51 10.58
CA ASN A 81 0.08 -0.88 12.00
C ASN A 81 -1.17 -0.45 12.75
N THR A 82 -1.69 0.74 12.45
CA THR A 82 -2.95 1.25 13.01
C THR A 82 -4.12 0.33 12.66
N MET A 83 -4.22 -0.13 11.41
CA MET A 83 -5.26 -1.06 10.97
C MET A 83 -5.20 -2.40 11.70
N HIS A 84 -4.00 -2.94 11.91
CA HIS A 84 -3.79 -4.18 12.65
C HIS A 84 -4.11 -4.01 14.15
N THR A 85 -3.58 -2.96 14.78
CA THR A 85 -3.79 -2.67 16.22
C THR A 85 -5.26 -2.41 16.53
N ALA A 86 -5.96 -1.65 15.69
CA ALA A 86 -7.39 -1.40 15.83
C ALA A 86 -8.27 -2.58 15.37
N ARG A 87 -7.68 -3.70 14.93
CA ARG A 87 -8.38 -4.88 14.41
C ARG A 87 -9.42 -4.52 13.35
N LEU A 88 -9.03 -3.66 12.41
CA LEU A 88 -9.88 -3.19 11.31
C LEU A 88 -9.91 -4.17 10.12
N ILE A 89 -8.98 -5.12 10.08
CA ILE A 89 -8.83 -6.09 8.99
C ILE A 89 -9.57 -7.38 9.36
N GLN A 90 -10.45 -7.83 8.47
CA GLN A 90 -11.12 -9.12 8.56
C GLN A 90 -10.59 -10.06 7.48
N GLU A 91 -9.94 -11.14 7.89
CA GLU A 91 -9.48 -12.20 7.00
C GLU A 91 -10.64 -13.09 6.52
N SER A 92 -10.51 -13.65 5.31
CA SER A 92 -11.49 -14.58 4.77
C SER A 92 -11.44 -15.94 5.49
N LYS A 93 -12.60 -16.56 5.72
CA LYS A 93 -12.69 -17.94 6.20
C LYS A 93 -13.25 -18.84 5.09
N PRO A 94 -12.60 -19.97 4.74
CA PRO A 94 -11.34 -20.46 5.30
C PRO A 94 -10.12 -19.58 4.90
N LEU A 95 -9.04 -19.69 5.68
CA LEU A 95 -7.83 -18.89 5.51
C LEU A 95 -7.04 -19.40 4.30
N TYR A 96 -6.81 -18.52 3.33
CA TYR A 96 -5.96 -18.78 2.17
C TYR A 96 -4.85 -17.73 2.10
N ARG A 97 -3.65 -18.15 1.72
CA ARG A 97 -2.53 -17.23 1.46
C ARG A 97 -2.57 -16.76 0.01
N THR A 98 -2.32 -15.48 -0.22
CA THR A 98 -2.20 -14.89 -1.56
C THR A 98 -0.83 -15.21 -2.18
N ILE A 99 -0.69 -14.96 -3.48
CA ILE A 99 0.60 -15.07 -4.19
C ILE A 99 1.68 -14.13 -3.63
N PHE A 100 1.28 -13.08 -2.91
CA PHE A 100 2.18 -12.12 -2.24
C PHE A 100 2.47 -12.51 -0.79
N GLY A 101 2.00 -13.66 -0.33
CA GLY A 101 2.37 -14.19 0.98
C GLY A 101 1.60 -13.63 2.17
N TYR A 102 0.56 -12.82 1.98
CA TYR A 102 -0.36 -12.39 3.05
C TYR A 102 -1.71 -13.15 2.97
N ASN A 103 -2.44 -13.24 4.09
CA ASN A 103 -3.75 -13.90 4.13
C ASN A 103 -4.78 -13.13 3.29
N LYS A 104 -5.70 -13.84 2.63
CA LYS A 104 -6.77 -13.19 1.86
C LYS A 104 -7.66 -12.37 2.81
N ILE A 105 -7.76 -11.08 2.53
CA ILE A 105 -8.53 -10.12 3.32
C ILE A 105 -9.94 -9.99 2.72
N ALA A 106 -10.96 -10.27 3.54
CA ALA A 106 -12.36 -10.16 3.15
C ALA A 106 -12.85 -8.71 3.23
N ARG A 107 -12.53 -8.01 4.33
CA ARG A 107 -12.89 -6.61 4.56
C ARG A 107 -11.74 -5.88 5.22
N ALA A 108 -11.47 -4.67 4.76
CA ALA A 108 -10.50 -3.75 5.34
C ALA A 108 -10.87 -2.33 4.94
N PRO A 109 -10.43 -1.32 5.71
CA PRO A 109 -10.65 0.08 5.38
C PRO A 109 -9.67 0.56 4.30
N LEU A 110 -9.95 1.74 3.78
CA LEU A 110 -9.11 2.51 2.88
C LEU A 110 -8.72 3.82 3.56
N PHE A 111 -7.47 4.22 3.37
CA PHE A 111 -7.00 5.54 3.77
C PHE A 111 -6.49 6.30 2.56
N TYR A 112 -6.91 7.56 2.43
CA TYR A 112 -6.43 8.46 1.38
C TYR A 112 -5.57 9.53 2.02
N LEU A 113 -4.41 9.78 1.42
CA LEU A 113 -3.57 10.91 1.77
C LEU A 113 -3.68 11.98 0.70
N ASP A 114 -4.00 13.20 1.11
CA ASP A 114 -4.10 14.38 0.26
C ASP A 114 -3.15 15.48 0.74
N ASN A 115 -2.76 16.36 -0.18
CA ASN A 115 -2.09 17.60 0.19
C ASN A 115 -3.09 18.52 0.90
N TRP A 116 -2.65 19.11 2.00
CA TRP A 116 -3.38 20.15 2.73
C TRP A 116 -2.61 21.47 2.72
N LYS A 117 -3.18 22.50 3.35
CA LYS A 117 -2.59 23.85 3.39
C LYS A 117 -1.23 23.83 4.10
N ASN A 118 -0.34 24.73 3.69
CA ASN A 118 0.97 24.97 4.33
C ASN A 118 1.92 23.76 4.38
N GLY A 119 1.77 22.80 3.46
CA GLY A 119 2.60 21.59 3.41
C GLY A 119 2.19 20.52 4.44
N ASP A 120 1.04 20.69 5.09
CA ASP A 120 0.42 19.63 5.88
C ASP A 120 -0.27 18.60 4.96
N TYR A 121 -0.64 17.46 5.51
CA TYR A 121 -1.39 16.42 4.80
C TYR A 121 -2.77 16.22 5.43
N LEU A 122 -3.74 15.79 4.62
CA LEU A 122 -5.04 15.34 5.06
C LEU A 122 -5.12 13.83 4.87
N LEU A 123 -5.35 13.10 5.96
CA LEU A 123 -5.59 11.66 5.96
C LEU A 123 -7.08 11.40 6.15
N THR A 124 -7.72 10.82 5.15
CA THR A 124 -9.15 10.48 5.17
C THR A 124 -9.31 8.97 5.34
N PHE A 125 -10.09 8.55 6.34
CA PHE A 125 -10.43 7.14 6.56
C PHE A 125 -11.80 6.78 6.00
N GLU A 126 -11.84 5.72 5.20
CA GLU A 126 -13.06 5.09 4.70
C GLU A 126 -13.18 3.65 5.26
N PRO A 127 -14.23 3.32 6.03
CA PRO A 127 -14.30 2.06 6.75
C PRO A 127 -14.61 0.82 5.89
N HIS A 128 -15.26 0.95 4.74
CA HIS A 128 -15.68 -0.16 3.85
C HIS A 128 -16.23 -1.41 4.56
N GLY A 129 -17.10 -1.23 5.56
CA GLY A 129 -17.74 -2.33 6.28
C GLY A 129 -16.80 -3.13 7.21
N CYS A 130 -15.67 -2.54 7.63
CA CYS A 130 -14.78 -3.14 8.61
C CYS A 130 -15.45 -3.30 9.99
N PRO A 131 -15.11 -4.38 10.74
CA PRO A 131 -15.80 -4.74 11.99
C PRO A 131 -15.64 -3.71 13.12
N ASN A 132 -14.55 -2.92 13.11
CA ASN A 132 -14.20 -1.95 14.15
C ASN A 132 -14.16 -0.51 13.63
N ALA A 133 -14.97 -0.20 12.61
CA ALA A 133 -15.03 1.11 11.96
C ALA A 133 -15.22 2.30 12.90
N ASN A 134 -15.78 2.08 14.11
CA ASN A 134 -16.11 3.13 15.07
C ASN A 134 -15.01 3.40 16.12
N VAL A 135 -13.98 2.56 16.21
CA VAL A 135 -12.89 2.72 17.19
C VAL A 135 -12.12 4.02 16.97
N ASP A 136 -11.85 4.80 18.02
CA ASP A 136 -11.04 6.01 17.89
C ASP A 136 -9.61 5.66 17.45
N LEU A 137 -9.23 6.12 16.25
CA LEU A 137 -7.92 5.86 15.67
C LEU A 137 -6.89 6.91 16.07
N LEU A 138 -7.32 8.06 16.59
CA LEU A 138 -6.43 9.16 16.96
C LEU A 138 -5.29 8.73 17.90
N PRO A 139 -5.54 8.05 19.04
CA PRO A 139 -4.45 7.67 19.95
C PRO A 139 -3.49 6.66 19.33
N ILE A 140 -3.97 5.80 18.43
CA ILE A 140 -3.14 4.80 17.75
C ILE A 140 -2.27 5.49 16.69
N LEU A 141 -2.86 6.37 15.87
CA LEU A 141 -2.14 7.15 14.87
C LEU A 141 -1.07 8.04 15.50
N GLN A 142 -1.36 8.70 16.63
CA GLN A 142 -0.38 9.52 17.35
C GLN A 142 0.78 8.71 17.91
N ARG A 143 0.56 7.43 18.24
CA ARG A 143 1.60 6.51 18.69
C ARG A 143 2.49 6.03 17.54
N GLU A 144 1.90 5.75 16.38
CA GLU A 144 2.64 5.23 15.22
C GLU A 144 3.35 6.34 14.42
N LEU A 145 2.84 7.58 14.46
CA LEU A 145 3.39 8.75 13.75
C LEU A 145 4.16 9.68 14.69
N LEU A 146 5.30 9.23 15.23
CA LEU A 146 6.06 9.97 16.26
C LEU A 146 6.59 11.34 15.80
N GLU A 147 7.06 11.44 14.56
CA GLU A 147 7.57 12.69 13.97
C GLU A 147 6.47 13.67 13.55
N TYR A 148 5.20 13.25 13.61
CA TYR A 148 4.08 14.04 13.16
C TYR A 148 3.10 14.32 14.30
N GLU A 149 2.31 15.37 14.09
CA GLU A 149 1.17 15.72 14.89
C GLU A 149 -0.09 15.35 14.10
N VAL A 150 -1.00 14.64 14.74
CA VAL A 150 -2.25 14.17 14.14
C VAL A 150 -3.40 14.89 14.84
N ILE A 151 -4.16 15.68 14.08
CA ILE A 151 -5.25 16.52 14.59
C ILE A 151 -6.56 16.09 13.92
N PRO A 152 -7.60 15.68 14.67
CA PRO A 152 -8.88 15.31 14.07
C PRO A 152 -9.61 16.54 13.51
N THR A 153 -10.19 16.42 12.33
CA THR A 153 -11.08 17.45 11.77
C THR A 153 -12.54 17.10 12.04
N GLY A 154 -13.26 18.05 12.67
CA GLY A 154 -14.53 17.79 13.37
C GLY A 154 -15.79 17.61 12.53
N SER A 155 -15.71 17.34 11.23
CA SER A 155 -16.90 17.23 10.38
C SER A 155 -16.90 15.96 9.54
N ILE A 156 -17.46 14.90 10.13
CA ILE A 156 -18.12 13.78 9.43
C ILE A 156 -17.22 13.05 8.41
N ALA A 157 -16.77 11.85 8.83
CA ALA A 157 -15.65 11.04 8.34
C ALA A 157 -14.39 11.28 9.19
N LYS A 158 -13.72 10.20 9.57
CA LYS A 158 -12.51 10.21 10.39
C LYS A 158 -11.35 10.78 9.57
N GLN A 159 -11.34 12.10 9.46
CA GLN A 159 -10.32 12.88 8.80
C GLN A 159 -9.32 13.39 9.83
N TYR A 160 -8.05 13.34 9.47
CA TYR A 160 -6.94 13.74 10.32
C TYR A 160 -6.00 14.64 9.54
N ILE A 161 -5.70 15.81 10.08
CA ILE A 161 -4.61 16.64 9.57
C ILE A 161 -3.32 16.08 10.16
N ILE A 162 -2.36 15.76 9.29
CA ILE A 162 -1.03 15.30 9.64
C ILE A 162 -0.05 16.44 9.35
N ARG A 163 0.59 16.95 10.40
CA ARG A 163 1.59 18.01 10.32
C ARG A 163 2.91 17.51 10.86
N LYS A 164 4.03 17.88 10.24
CA LYS A 164 5.35 17.55 10.80
C LYS A 164 5.56 18.27 12.14
N ARG A 165 5.92 17.54 13.19
CA ARG A 165 6.06 18.09 14.55
C ARG A 165 7.17 19.13 14.56
N ARG A 166 6.93 20.27 15.22
CA ARG A 166 7.90 21.36 15.39
C ARG A 166 8.17 21.56 16.88
N ASN A 167 9.43 21.58 17.29
CA ASN A 167 9.85 21.96 18.64
C ASN A 167 10.55 23.33 18.56
N ARG A 168 9.99 24.35 19.22
CA ARG A 168 10.55 25.74 19.25
C ARG A 168 10.90 26.31 17.86
N GLY A 169 10.09 26.00 16.85
CA GLY A 169 10.30 26.46 15.46
C GLY A 169 11.24 25.59 14.62
N ARG A 170 11.93 24.60 15.22
CA ARG A 170 12.72 23.60 14.51
C ARG A 170 11.87 22.36 14.20
N VAL A 171 12.00 21.82 13.00
CA VAL A 171 11.40 20.56 12.60
C VAL A 171 12.09 19.42 13.33
N ILE A 172 11.34 18.57 14.02
CA ILE A 172 11.88 17.42 14.76
C ILE A 172 12.26 16.33 13.74
N MET A 173 13.44 15.73 13.91
CA MET A 173 13.91 14.61 13.09
C MET A 173 13.99 13.33 13.93
N SER A 174 14.08 12.16 13.29
CA SER A 174 14.19 10.85 13.96
C SER A 174 15.26 10.82 15.06
N GLU A 175 16.37 11.50 14.84
CA GLU A 175 17.51 11.64 15.78
C GLU A 175 17.14 12.29 17.12
N ASP A 176 16.02 13.01 17.21
CA ASP A 176 15.57 13.67 18.45
C ASP A 176 14.80 12.72 19.39
N PHE A 177 14.58 11.47 19.00
CA PHE A 177 13.81 10.46 19.73
C PHE A 177 14.63 9.24 20.21
N ASP A 178 15.94 9.21 19.93
CA ASP A 178 16.91 8.25 20.48
C ASP A 178 17.41 8.68 21.87
#